data_AF-A0A633FHA2-F1
#
_entry.id   AF-A0A633FHA2-F1
#
_cell.length_a   1.000
_cell.length_b   1.000
_cell.length_c   1.000
_cell.angle_alpha   90.00
_cell.angle_beta   90.00
_cell.angle_gamma   90.00
#
_symmetry.space_group_name_H-M   'P 1'
#
loop_
_entity.id
_entity.type
_entity.pdbx_description
1 polymer ?
#
loop_
_entity_poly.entity_id
_entity_poly.type
_entity_poly.pdbx_seq_one_letter_code
_entity_poly.pdbx_strand_id
1 'polypeptide(L)' 'MSSCALQILTAPHHTLGAQAGRLIGAGVPRQKVAIIYDVGLSTLYRKFLAS' A
#
# COMPACT_ATOMS: atom_id res chain seq x y z
N MET A 1 -8.62 12.96 0.84
CA MET A 1 -8.00 11.62 0.65
C MET A 1 -7.48 11.57 -0.78
N SER A 2 -6.17 11.46 -0.98
CA SER A 2 -5.55 11.52 -2.31
C SER A 2 -5.98 10.37 -3.22
N SER A 3 -6.04 10.62 -4.54
CA SER A 3 -6.43 9.65 -5.59
C SER A 3 -5.59 8.36 -5.55
N CYS A 4 -4.30 8.48 -5.17
CA CYS A 4 -3.37 7.35 -5.05
C CYS A 4 -3.76 6.36 -3.93
N ALA A 5 -4.34 6.86 -2.83
CA ALA A 5 -4.80 6.02 -1.74
C ALA A 5 -6.01 5.17 -2.12
N LEU A 6 -6.93 5.77 -2.88
CA LEU A 6 -8.07 5.07 -3.41
C LEU A 6 -7.64 3.98 -4.40
N GLN A 7 -6.65 4.26 -5.26
CA GLN A 7 -6.09 3.31 -6.21
C GLN A 7 -5.39 2.11 -5.55
N ILE A 8 -4.74 2.29 -4.40
CA ILE A 8 -4.21 1.17 -3.61
C ILE A 8 -5.34 0.33 -3.01
N LEU A 9 -6.49 0.92 -2.68
CA LEU A 9 -7.60 0.25 -2.02
C LEU A 9 -8.59 -0.45 -2.97
N THR A 10 -8.87 0.13 -4.14
CA THR A 10 -10.13 -0.13 -4.87
C THR A 10 -10.01 -1.06 -6.08
N ALA A 11 -8.82 -1.27 -6.66
CA ALA A 11 -8.74 -1.90 -7.98
C ALA A 11 -7.84 -3.15 -8.01
N PRO A 12 -8.35 -4.33 -8.42
CA PRO A 12 -7.54 -5.52 -8.70
C PRO A 12 -6.62 -5.37 -9.93
N HIS A 13 -6.79 -4.30 -10.73
CA HIS A 13 -6.04 -4.03 -11.96
C HIS A 13 -5.04 -2.85 -11.85
N HIS A 14 -4.85 -2.23 -10.68
CA HIS A 14 -3.95 -1.09 -10.53
C HIS A 14 -2.58 -1.48 -9.97
N THR A 15 -1.53 -1.10 -10.70
CA THR A 15 -0.11 -1.42 -10.45
C THR A 15 0.39 -0.98 -9.06
N LEU A 16 -0.20 0.05 -8.47
CA LEU A 16 0.21 0.61 -7.17
C LEU A 16 0.03 -0.37 -6.00
N GLY A 17 -1.06 -1.15 -5.98
CA GLY A 17 -1.26 -2.17 -4.95
C GLY A 17 -0.22 -3.30 -5.05
N ALA A 18 0.07 -3.76 -6.26
CA ALA A 18 1.12 -4.74 -6.50
C ALA A 18 2.51 -4.19 -6.17
N GLN A 19 2.77 -2.90 -6.46
CA GLN A 19 4.04 -2.25 -6.14
C GLN A 19 4.24 -2.05 -4.64
N ALA A 20 3.20 -1.62 -3.91
CA ALA A 20 3.22 -1.53 -2.46
C ALA A 20 3.46 -2.91 -1.81
N GLY A 21 2.78 -3.95 -2.32
CA GLY A 21 3.00 -5.33 -1.87
C GLY A 21 4.43 -5.81 -2.11
N ARG A 22 5.02 -5.52 -3.28
CA ARG A 22 6.43 -5.84 -3.57
C ARG A 22 7.41 -5.12 -2.64
N LEU A 23 7.17 -3.86 -2.33
CA LEU A 23 8.02 -3.11 -1.39
C LEU A 23 7.93 -3.70 0.02
N ILE A 24 6.73 -4.04 0.49
CA ILE A 24 6.55 -4.68 1.80
C ILE A 24 7.22 -6.06 1.83
N GLY A 25 7.06 -6.87 0.78
CA GLY A 25 7.72 -8.17 0.64
C GLY A 25 9.25 -8.08 0.53
N ALA A 26 9.77 -6.98 -0.01
CA ALA A 26 11.21 -6.67 -0.04
C ALA A 26 11.75 -6.13 1.29
N GLY A 27 10.93 -6.06 2.35
CA GLY A 27 11.34 -5.60 3.68
C GLY A 27 11.26 -4.09 3.89
N VAL A 28 10.63 -3.33 2.97
CA VAL A 28 10.42 -1.90 3.17
C VAL A 28 9.41 -1.66 4.30
N PRO A 29 9.70 -0.79 5.28
CA PRO A 29 8.77 -0.50 6.37
C PRO A 29 7.44 0.03 5.84
N ARG A 30 6.33 -0.49 6.37
CA ARG A 30 4.96 -0.07 6.00
C ARG A 30 4.75 1.44 6.20
N GLN A 31 5.43 2.06 7.17
CA GLN A 31 5.40 3.51 7.38
C GLN A 31 6.02 4.30 6.22
N LYS A 32 7.08 3.77 5.60
CA LYS A 32 7.69 4.38 4.41
C LYS A 32 6.79 4.23 3.18
N VAL A 33 6.15 3.07 3.04
CA VAL A 33 5.16 2.84 1.98
C VAL A 33 3.94 3.76 2.16
N ALA A 34 3.48 3.97 3.40
CA ALA A 34 2.40 4.91 3.71
C ALA A 34 2.69 6.34 3.23
N ILE A 35 3.92 6.82 3.41
CA ILE A 35 4.35 8.14 2.96
C ILE A 35 4.43 8.21 1.43
N ILE A 36 5.03 7.21 0.77
CA ILE A 36 5.24 7.20 -0.69
C ILE A 36 3.91 7.28 -1.46
N TYR A 37 2.87 6.62 -0.96
CA TYR A 37 1.59 6.54 -1.65
C TYR A 37 0.50 7.40 -0.99
N ASP A 38 0.84 8.21 0.02
CA ASP A 38 -0.09 9.00 0.82
C ASP A 38 -1.27 8.15 1.34
N VAL A 39 -0.96 6.97 1.90
CA VAL A 39 -1.96 6.02 2.40
C VAL A 39 -1.86 5.83 3.89
N GLY A 40 -3.00 5.57 4.53
CA GLY A 40 -3.03 5.22 5.94
C GLY A 40 -2.30 3.90 6.23
N LEU A 41 -1.58 3.84 7.35
CA LEU A 41 -0.97 2.59 7.82
C LEU A 41 -2.03 1.49 8.05
N SER A 42 -3.22 1.86 8.52
CA SER A 42 -4.36 0.95 8.68
C SER A 42 -4.78 0.30 7.35
N THR A 43 -4.74 1.04 6.25
CA THR A 43 -4.96 0.53 4.89
C THR A 43 -3.94 -0.54 4.51
N LEU A 44 -2.67 -0.30 4.81
CA LEU A 44 -1.60 -1.26 4.51
C LEU A 44 -1.70 -2.51 5.39
N TYR A 45 -2.04 -2.39 6.67
CA TYR A 45 -2.24 -3.55 7.55
C TYR A 45 -3.45 -4.40 7.16
N ARG A 46 -4.55 -3.78 6.73
CA ARG A 46 -5.75 -4.50 6.31
C ARG A 46 -5.56 -5.22 4.97
N LYS A 47 -4.76 -4.67 4.06
CA LYS A 47 -4.53 -5.22 2.71
C LYS A 47 -3.33 -6.16 2.62
N PHE A 48 -2.25 -5.86 3.33
CA PHE A 48 -1.01 -6.63 3.38
C PHE A 48 -0.78 -7.09 4.81
N LEU A 49 -1.50 -8.16 5.17
CA LEU A 49 -1.39 -8.80 6.48
C LEU A 49 0.09 -9.01 6.85
N ALA A 50 0.43 -8.79 8.11
CA ALA A 50 1.73 -9.17 8.61
C ALA A 50 1.82 -10.70 8.57
N SER A 51 2.82 -11.22 7.85
CA SER A 51 3.23 -12.61 8.00
C SER A 51 3.97 -12.80 9.31
#